data_AF-A0ABD0PSW3-F1
#
_entry.id   AF-A0ABD0PSW3-F1
#
_cell.length_a   1.000
_cell.length_b   1.000
_cell.length_c   1.000
_cell.angle_alpha   90.00
_cell.angle_beta   90.00
_cell.angle_gamma   90.00
#
_symmetry.space_group_name_H-M   'P 1'
#
loop_
_entity.id
_entity.type
_entity.pdbx_description
1 polymer ?
#
loop_
_entity_poly.entity_id
_entity_poly.type
_entity_poly.pdbx_seq_one_letter_code
_entity_poly.pdbx_strand_id
1 'polypeptide(L)'
;DKSSYAWTGYLYAVLLLLVAFVQSVVLQQYFQQCFSLGMKVRTALMAAVYKKALVVSNDSKKESTAGEIVNLMSADAQRFNDVTNFIHLLWSCPLQIALSIIFLWIELGPSVLAGLLAMVLMVPINGWLATKSRGFQ
;
A
#
# COMPACT_ATOMS: atom_id res chain seq x y z
N ASP A 1 -4.31 28.75 28.22
CA ASP A 1 -3.43 29.77 28.79
C ASP A 1 -3.79 31.14 28.23
N LYS A 2 -4.12 32.11 29.08
CA LYS A 2 -4.78 33.40 28.68
C LYS A 2 -3.79 34.48 28.22
N SER A 3 -2.52 34.12 28.03
CA SER A 3 -1.41 34.98 27.60
C SER A 3 -0.98 34.78 26.13
N SER A 4 -1.63 33.85 25.41
CA SER A 4 -1.27 33.56 24.01
C SER A 4 -1.87 34.58 23.06
N TYR A 5 -1.03 35.22 22.26
CA TYR A 5 -1.46 36.23 21.30
C TYR A 5 -2.28 35.61 20.16
N ALA A 6 -3.30 36.34 19.68
CA ALA A 6 -4.21 35.85 18.63
C ALA A 6 -3.47 35.44 17.33
N TRP A 7 -2.36 36.10 17.00
CA TRP A 7 -1.53 35.79 15.83
C TRP A 7 -0.93 34.37 15.88
N THR A 8 -0.68 33.83 17.07
CA THR A 8 -0.14 32.46 17.23
C THR A 8 -1.16 31.41 16.77
N GLY A 9 -2.44 31.64 17.05
CA GLY A 9 -3.53 30.78 16.55
C GLY A 9 -3.66 30.83 15.02
N TYR A 10 -3.62 32.04 14.45
CA TYR A 10 -3.63 32.21 12.99
C TYR A 10 -2.42 31.53 12.32
N LEU A 11 -1.23 31.63 12.94
CA LEU A 11 -0.03 30.95 12.46
C LEU A 11 -0.20 29.44 12.44
N TYR A 12 -0.68 28.82 13.52
CA TYR A 12 -0.92 27.37 13.54
C TYR A 12 -1.98 26.92 12.52
N ALA A 13 -3.05 27.70 12.32
CA ALA A 13 -4.06 27.40 11.31
C ALA A 13 -3.48 27.39 9.89
N VAL A 14 -2.67 28.41 9.55
CA VAL A 14 -2.00 28.48 8.24
C VAL A 14 -0.99 27.34 8.08
N LEU A 15 -0.20 27.03 9.11
CA LEU A 15 0.76 25.92 9.08
C LEU A 15 0.06 24.57 8.88
N LEU A 16 -1.04 24.32 9.58
CA LEU A 16 -1.82 23.08 9.41
C LEU A 16 -2.37 22.96 7.98
N LEU A 17 -2.87 24.05 7.41
CA LEU A 17 -3.35 24.08 6.02
C LEU A 17 -2.22 23.76 5.04
N LEU A 18 -1.06 24.39 5.21
CA LEU A 18 0.11 24.15 4.37
C LEU A 18 0.59 22.70 4.46
N VAL A 19 0.68 22.15 5.68
CA VAL A 19 1.07 20.75 5.89
C VAL A 19 0.08 19.81 5.20
N ALA A 20 -1.24 20.01 5.37
CA ALA A 20 -2.26 19.18 4.75
C ALA A 20 -2.23 19.25 3.21
N PHE A 21 -2.00 20.44 2.66
CA PHE A 21 -1.87 20.64 1.22
C PHE A 21 -0.64 19.94 0.66
N VAL A 22 0.53 20.14 1.29
CA VAL A 22 1.78 19.48 0.89
C VAL A 22 1.64 17.97 0.99
N GLN A 23 1.07 17.45 2.08
CA GLN A 23 0.81 16.02 2.25
C GLN A 23 -0.04 15.47 1.10
N SER A 24 -1.10 16.17 0.73
CA SER A 24 -2.01 15.75 -0.35
C SER A 24 -1.32 15.72 -1.71
N VAL A 25 -0.53 16.76 -2.03
CA VAL A 25 0.24 16.83 -3.29
C VAL A 25 1.30 15.72 -3.35
N VAL A 26 2.06 15.52 -2.27
CA VAL A 26 3.09 14.47 -2.20
C VAL A 26 2.46 13.09 -2.32
N LEU A 27 1.34 12.83 -1.64
CA LEU A 27 0.64 11.56 -1.72
C LEU A 27 0.12 11.28 -3.12
N GLN A 28 -0.46 12.29 -3.79
CA GLN A 28 -0.93 12.16 -5.16
C GLN A 28 0.23 11.89 -6.13
N GLN A 29 1.35 12.58 -5.97
CA GLN A 29 2.55 12.36 -6.79
C GLN A 29 3.12 10.96 -6.56
N TYR A 30 3.15 10.48 -5.32
CA TYR A 30 3.54 9.12 -4.99
C TYR A 30 2.66 8.09 -5.71
N PHE A 31 1.33 8.23 -5.66
CA PHE A 31 0.41 7.33 -6.37
C PHE A 31 0.64 7.38 -7.88
N GLN A 32 0.77 8.57 -8.46
CA GLN A 32 1.02 8.73 -9.89
C GLN A 32 2.31 8.03 -10.34
N GLN A 33 3.37 8.12 -9.52
CA GLN A 33 4.63 7.41 -9.78
C GLN A 33 4.46 5.90 -9.67
N CYS A 34 3.80 5.40 -8.62
CA CYS A 34 3.55 3.97 -8.44
C CYS A 34 2.71 3.39 -9.59
N PHE A 35 1.65 4.07 -10.00
CA PHE A 35 0.85 3.66 -11.16
C PHE A 35 1.66 3.64 -12.45
N SER A 36 2.45 4.69 -12.69
CA SER A 36 3.32 4.77 -13.87
C SER A 36 4.37 3.65 -13.89
N LEU A 37 4.98 3.35 -12.75
CA LEU A 37 5.93 2.26 -12.60
C LEU A 37 5.25 0.90 -12.80
N GLY A 38 4.12 0.65 -12.15
CA GLY A 38 3.34 -0.57 -12.30
C GLY A 38 2.93 -0.82 -13.76
N MET A 39 2.53 0.23 -14.49
CA MET A 39 2.21 0.12 -15.93
C MET A 39 3.44 -0.25 -16.76
N LYS A 40 4.59 0.39 -16.50
CA LYS A 40 5.85 0.05 -17.18
C LYS A 40 6.27 -1.41 -16.94
N VAL A 41 6.17 -1.87 -15.68
CA VAL A 41 6.46 -3.27 -15.31
C VAL A 41 5.54 -4.23 -16.04
N ARG A 42 4.22 -3.97 -16.04
CA ARG A 42 3.23 -4.80 -16.73
C ARG A 42 3.54 -4.93 -18.22
N THR A 43 3.78 -3.81 -18.90
CA THR A 43 4.07 -3.79 -20.35
C THR A 43 5.39 -4.49 -20.66
N ALA A 44 6.44 -4.27 -19.85
CA ALA A 44 7.73 -4.94 -20.02
C ALA A 44 7.60 -6.47 -19.84
N LEU A 45 6.83 -6.92 -18.84
CA LEU A 45 6.57 -8.33 -18.61
C LEU A 45 5.83 -8.96 -19.79
N MET A 46 4.74 -8.33 -20.26
CA MET A 46 4.00 -8.79 -21.44
C MET A 46 4.90 -8.89 -22.67
N ALA A 47 5.73 -7.87 -22.93
CA ALA A 47 6.66 -7.86 -24.06
C ALA A 47 7.72 -8.98 -23.95
N ALA A 48 8.25 -9.23 -22.75
CA ALA A 48 9.22 -10.29 -22.50
C ALA A 48 8.61 -11.68 -22.71
N VAL A 49 7.40 -11.91 -22.19
CA VAL A 49 6.65 -13.16 -22.38
C VAL A 49 6.34 -13.39 -23.87
N TYR A 50 5.87 -12.36 -24.56
CA TYR A 50 5.59 -12.43 -26.00
C TYR A 50 6.85 -12.76 -26.81
N LYS A 51 7.97 -12.08 -26.55
CA LYS A 51 9.25 -12.36 -27.22
C LYS A 51 9.73 -13.78 -26.96
N LYS A 52 9.57 -14.28 -25.72
CA LYS A 52 9.95 -15.66 -25.38
C LYS A 52 9.05 -16.68 -26.08
N ALA A 53 7.75 -16.43 -26.16
CA ALA A 53 6.78 -17.30 -26.84
C ALA A 53 7.10 -17.48 -28.34
N LEU A 54 7.68 -16.47 -28.99
CA LEU A 54 8.08 -16.55 -30.40
C LEU A 54 9.33 -17.40 -30.67
N VAL A 55 10.22 -17.55 -29.68
CA VAL A 55 11.54 -18.21 -29.84
C VAL A 55 11.58 -19.60 -29.20
N VAL A 56 10.59 -19.94 -28.38
CA VAL A 56 10.47 -21.25 -27.71
C VAL A 56 10.31 -22.39 -28.73
N SER A 57 11.10 -23.46 -28.54
CA SER A 57 11.10 -24.64 -29.43
C SER A 57 9.81 -25.47 -29.26
N ASN A 58 9.47 -26.25 -30.29
CA ASN A 58 8.24 -27.05 -30.33
C ASN A 58 8.12 -28.08 -29.19
N ASP A 59 9.23 -28.54 -28.61
CA ASP A 59 9.20 -29.43 -27.43
C ASP A 59 8.74 -28.70 -26.17
N SER A 60 9.27 -27.50 -25.92
CA SER A 60 8.79 -26.64 -24.82
C SER A 60 7.38 -26.06 -25.06
N LYS A 61 6.90 -25.99 -26.32
CA LYS A 61 5.48 -25.67 -26.62
C LYS A 61 4.51 -26.78 -26.22
N LYS A 62 4.99 -28.02 -26.01
CA LYS A 62 4.16 -29.10 -25.46
C LYS A 62 3.98 -28.99 -23.95
N GLU A 63 4.92 -28.34 -23.24
CA GLU A 63 4.84 -28.12 -21.79
C GLU A 63 4.05 -26.87 -21.40
N SER A 64 4.09 -25.80 -22.20
CA SER A 64 3.32 -24.57 -21.94
C SER A 64 2.25 -24.36 -22.98
N THR A 65 0.99 -24.42 -22.57
CA THR A 65 -0.14 -24.23 -23.48
C THR A 65 -0.25 -22.76 -23.93
N ALA A 66 -0.84 -22.52 -25.10
CA ALA A 66 -1.15 -21.15 -25.54
C ALA A 66 -2.04 -20.41 -24.53
N GLY A 67 -2.91 -21.14 -23.81
CA GLY A 67 -3.74 -20.63 -22.73
C GLY A 67 -2.92 -20.14 -21.52
N GLU A 68 -1.89 -20.88 -21.10
CA GLU A 68 -0.98 -20.45 -20.03
C GLU A 68 -0.20 -19.19 -20.39
N ILE A 69 0.26 -19.07 -21.63
CA ILE A 69 0.97 -17.88 -22.10
C ILE A 69 0.03 -16.65 -22.05
N VAL A 70 -1.23 -16.82 -22.48
CA VAL A 70 -2.24 -15.76 -22.39
C VAL A 70 -2.58 -15.43 -20.94
N ASN A 71 -2.65 -16.43 -20.05
CA ASN A 71 -2.89 -16.23 -18.62
C ASN A 71 -1.73 -15.47 -17.94
N LEU A 72 -0.48 -15.82 -18.27
CA LEU A 72 0.73 -15.11 -17.81
C LEU A 72 0.70 -13.63 -18.23
N MET A 73 0.34 -13.37 -19.49
CA MET A 73 0.25 -11.99 -19.99
C MET A 73 -0.92 -11.22 -19.37
N SER A 74 -2.04 -11.86 -19.04
CA SER A 74 -3.25 -11.17 -18.58
C SER A 74 -3.38 -11.11 -17.06
N ALA A 75 -3.50 -12.26 -16.40
CA ALA A 75 -3.73 -12.37 -14.97
C ALA A 75 -2.48 -12.03 -14.16
N ASP A 76 -1.33 -12.61 -14.51
CA ASP A 76 -0.11 -12.43 -13.70
C ASP A 76 0.50 -11.05 -13.91
N ALA A 77 0.53 -10.54 -15.14
CA ALA A 77 0.98 -9.17 -15.40
C ALA A 77 0.11 -8.12 -14.69
N GLN A 78 -1.20 -8.36 -14.54
CA GLN A 78 -2.09 -7.50 -13.75
C GLN A 78 -1.76 -7.58 -12.26
N ARG A 79 -1.58 -8.79 -11.71
CA ARG A 79 -1.18 -8.96 -10.30
C ARG A 79 0.12 -8.23 -9.96
N PHE A 80 1.12 -8.25 -10.85
CA PHE A 80 2.36 -7.49 -10.66
C PHE A 80 2.15 -5.98 -10.65
N ASN A 81 1.23 -5.46 -11.47
CA ASN A 81 0.84 -4.06 -11.43
C ASN A 81 0.25 -3.69 -10.05
N ASP A 82 -0.69 -4.51 -9.57
CA ASP A 82 -1.34 -4.28 -8.28
C ASP A 82 -0.33 -4.34 -7.13
N VAL A 83 0.54 -5.34 -7.09
CA VAL A 83 1.60 -5.48 -6.06
C VAL A 83 2.54 -4.28 -6.05
N THR A 84 2.92 -3.75 -7.22
CA THR A 84 3.82 -2.59 -7.31
C THR A 84 3.23 -1.36 -6.61
N ASN A 85 1.91 -1.20 -6.60
CA ASN A 85 1.24 -0.10 -5.91
C ASN A 85 1.23 -0.29 -4.38
N PHE A 86 1.17 -1.53 -3.89
CA PHE A 86 1.03 -1.83 -2.46
C PHE A 86 2.34 -2.18 -1.74
N ILE A 87 3.40 -2.49 -2.47
CA ILE A 87 4.66 -2.97 -1.88
C ILE A 87 5.25 -2.00 -0.85
N HIS A 88 5.09 -0.69 -1.06
CA HIS A 88 5.59 0.31 -0.14
C HIS A 88 4.82 0.38 1.18
N LEU A 89 3.58 -0.11 1.23
CA LEU A 89 2.82 -0.18 2.49
C LEU A 89 3.45 -1.19 3.46
N LEU A 90 4.12 -2.23 2.97
CA LEU A 90 4.71 -3.29 3.81
C LEU A 90 5.72 -2.75 4.82
N TRP A 91 6.52 -1.74 4.45
CA TRP A 91 7.50 -1.11 5.33
C TRP A 91 7.00 0.22 5.90
N SER A 92 6.18 0.96 5.15
CA SER A 92 5.62 2.24 5.61
C SER A 92 4.66 2.07 6.78
N CYS A 93 3.79 1.04 6.75
CA CYS A 93 2.80 0.83 7.81
C CYS A 93 3.46 0.50 9.17
N PRO A 94 4.43 -0.43 9.28
CA PRO A 94 5.15 -0.67 10.53
C PRO A 94 5.83 0.58 11.08
N LEU A 95 6.48 1.36 10.21
CA LEU A 95 7.14 2.60 10.61
C LEU A 95 6.13 3.64 11.13
N GLN A 96 5.00 3.80 10.45
CA GLN A 96 3.94 4.72 10.88
C GLN A 96 3.33 4.30 12.22
N ILE A 97 3.10 2.99 12.43
CA ILE A 97 2.59 2.46 13.69
C ILE A 97 3.60 2.71 14.82
N ALA A 98 4.88 2.42 14.59
CA ALA A 98 5.94 2.62 15.58
C ALA A 98 6.04 4.10 16.00
N LEU A 99 6.11 5.02 15.04
CA LEU A 99 6.16 6.46 15.33
C LEU A 99 4.91 6.94 16.09
N SER A 100 3.73 6.47 15.70
CA SER A 100 2.47 6.82 16.37
C SER A 100 2.48 6.35 17.83
N ILE A 101 2.94 5.13 18.11
CA ILE A 101 3.05 4.60 19.47
C ILE A 101 4.07 5.40 20.28
N ILE A 102 5.21 5.76 19.70
CA ILE A 102 6.24 6.59 20.38
C ILE A 102 5.66 7.94 20.79
N PHE A 103 4.97 8.64 19.89
CA PHE A 103 4.36 9.94 20.21
C PHE A 103 3.27 9.81 21.28
N LEU A 104 2.41 8.80 21.18
CA LEU A 104 1.40 8.54 22.21
C LEU A 104 2.03 8.21 23.56
N TRP A 105 3.12 7.44 23.58
CA TRP A 105 3.81 7.07 24.81
C TRP A 105 4.42 8.30 25.51
N ILE A 106 4.93 9.26 24.74
CA ILE A 106 5.47 10.51 25.29
C ILE A 106 4.36 11.34 25.95
N GLU A 107 3.18 11.43 25.33
CA GLU A 107 2.07 12.25 25.82
C GLU A 107 1.25 11.59 26.94
N LEU A 108 1.01 10.27 26.87
CA LEU A 108 0.10 9.54 27.79
C LEU A 108 0.79 8.50 28.69
N GLY A 109 2.08 8.22 28.46
CA GLY A 109 2.83 7.23 29.23
C GLY A 109 2.27 5.80 29.09
N PRO A 110 2.26 5.00 30.18
CA PRO A 110 1.85 3.59 30.14
C PRO A 110 0.39 3.36 29.71
N SER A 111 -0.47 4.38 29.77
CA SER A 111 -1.89 4.28 29.40
C SER A 111 -2.12 3.85 27.96
N VAL A 112 -1.14 4.07 27.07
CA VAL A 112 -1.18 3.67 25.65
C VAL A 112 -1.33 2.15 25.49
N LEU A 113 -0.84 1.36 26.46
CA LEU A 113 -0.90 -0.11 26.40
C LEU A 113 -2.33 -0.65 26.35
N ALA A 114 -3.29 0.01 27.01
CA ALA A 114 -4.69 -0.39 26.97
C ALA A 114 -5.29 -0.22 25.57
N GLY A 115 -4.97 0.90 24.89
CA GLY A 115 -5.39 1.14 23.51
C GLY A 115 -4.74 0.16 22.54
N LEU A 116 -3.44 -0.10 22.71
CA LEU A 116 -2.71 -1.07 21.90
C LEU A 116 -3.29 -2.48 22.03
N LEU A 117 -3.61 -2.90 23.26
CA LEU A 117 -4.25 -4.19 23.54
C LEU A 117 -5.59 -4.32 22.80
N ALA A 118 -6.43 -3.28 22.83
CA ALA A 118 -7.69 -3.27 22.11
C ALA A 118 -7.50 -3.39 20.59
N MET A 119 -6.51 -2.70 20.01
CA MET A 119 -6.17 -2.81 18.59
C MET A 119 -5.70 -4.22 18.23
N VAL A 120 -4.85 -4.82 19.06
CA VAL A 120 -4.36 -6.20 18.84
C VAL A 120 -5.49 -7.21 18.92
N LEU A 121 -6.44 -7.05 19.84
CA LEU A 121 -7.63 -7.91 19.93
C LEU A 121 -8.58 -7.78 18.74
N MET A 122 -8.60 -6.62 18.07
CA MET A 122 -9.37 -6.41 16.84
C MET A 122 -8.82 -7.20 15.64
N VAL A 123 -7.51 -7.48 15.59
CA VAL A 123 -6.88 -8.25 14.50
C VAL A 123 -7.48 -9.66 14.33
N PRO A 124 -7.55 -10.53 15.37
CA PRO A 124 -8.14 -11.86 15.23
C PRO A 124 -9.64 -11.80 14.95
N ILE A 125 -10.36 -10.80 15.48
CA ILE A 125 -11.80 -10.60 15.20
C ILE A 125 -12.00 -10.33 13.70
N ASN A 126 -11.22 -9.40 13.14
CA ASN A 126 -11.25 -9.10 11.71
C ASN A 126 -10.86 -10.32 10.87
N GLY A 127 -9.85 -11.08 11.29
CA GLY A 127 -9.44 -12.33 10.63
C GLY A 127 -10.56 -13.38 10.61
N TRP A 128 -11.23 -13.60 11.75
CA TRP A 128 -12.37 -14.50 11.85
C TRP A 128 -13.52 -14.06 10.93
N LEU A 129 -13.86 -12.77 10.95
CA LEU A 129 -14.91 -12.21 10.10
C LEU A 129 -14.58 -12.36 8.60
N ALA A 130 -13.31 -12.13 8.21
CA ALA A 130 -12.85 -12.30 6.83
C ALA A 130 -12.93 -13.77 6.37
N THR A 131 -12.55 -14.73 7.21
CA THR A 131 -12.70 -16.16 6.88
C THR A 131 -14.16 -16.55 6.71
N LYS A 132 -15.05 -16.02 7.55
CA LYS A 132 -16.49 -16.26 7.44
C LYS A 132 -17.09 -15.62 6.19
N SER A 133 -16.66 -14.42 5.82
CA SER A 133 -17.07 -13.74 4.58
C SER A 133 -16.69 -14.52 3.32
N ARG A 134 -15.53 -15.17 3.32
CA ARG A 134 -15.09 -16.03 2.20
C ARG A 134 -15.90 -17.32 2.06
N GLY A 135 -16.59 -17.76 3.11
CA GLY A 135 -17.52 -18.90 3.03
C GLY A 135 -18.87 -18.56 2.38
N PHE A 136 -19.17 -17.27 2.18
CA PHE A 136 -20.39 -16.79 1.53
C PHE A 136 -20.17 -16.31 0.08
N GLN A 137 -18.92 -16.14 -0.36
CA GLN A 137 -18.52 -15.84 -1.74
C GLN A 137 -18.18 -17.12 -2.48
#